data_AF-A0A7X2MEV8-F1
#
_entry.id   AF-A0A7X2MEV8-F1
#
_cell.length_a   1.000
_cell.length_b   1.000
_cell.length_c   1.000
_cell.angle_alpha   90.00
_cell.angle_beta   90.00
_cell.angle_gamma   90.00
#
_symmetry.space_group_name_H-M   'P 1'
#
loop_
_entity.id
_entity.type
_entity.pdbx_description
1 polymer ?
#
loop_
_entity_poly.entity_id
_entity_poly.type
_entity_poly.pdbx_seq_one_letter_code
_entity_poly.pdbx_strand_id
1 'polypeptide(L)'
;DKTSIINGDVFHEEIGDAQVFKSILDIFKKYEEENGKFININRDFKSKLFESFLKEDLDSKKMGQFFTPLTIVDNMVRMISFKENMEVCDPACGVGKFLLEAIKNNIDDFYSFDKKSKEFKSKIKLTGYDKYSEDNGDKTIILAKANSLIYFSKMILSNPSKEFAKSFTQNFLNESFELKYSSLGSLEKKDTNKYDVILANPPYIVNGSRDIKKLASDYTWNGLGIESLFMEWIVDSLKPGGIANIVIPDGLLANEGNKNVRNQIKDSCYVKSIISLPNKAFFNTQKKTYILTLEKKKDESVQTEPIFSYRGEKIGEYLDKNSFIENDNDIKDAVDKYNIWKSSDTQITSKIIEDRSNGRFKMLNPEKFLSSESWIIENDWSLEEKIQIGLVEKDNSISVDGFKSLLKETLSLIEEVQEEIKWIQ
;
A
#
# COMPACT_ATOMS: atom_id res chain seq x y z
N ASP A 1 -24.43 7.09 -5.15
CA ASP A 1 -24.57 6.20 -3.98
C ASP A 1 -25.30 6.84 -2.77
N LYS A 2 -25.82 8.08 -2.84
CA LYS A 2 -26.51 8.78 -1.72
C LYS A 2 -25.64 9.05 -0.47
N THR A 3 -24.34 8.77 -0.51
CA THR A 3 -23.42 9.08 0.59
C THR A 3 -22.95 10.53 0.47
N SER A 4 -22.93 11.28 1.58
CA SER A 4 -22.36 12.63 1.59
C SER A 4 -21.72 12.95 2.95
N ILE A 5 -20.83 13.94 2.95
CA ILE A 5 -20.13 14.40 4.17
C ILE A 5 -21.12 14.93 5.22
N ILE A 6 -22.26 15.48 4.79
CA ILE A 6 -23.28 16.09 5.67
C ILE A 6 -24.37 15.08 6.03
N ASN A 7 -24.69 14.12 5.14
CA ASN A 7 -25.67 13.07 5.45
C ASN A 7 -25.05 11.88 6.20
N GLY A 8 -23.74 11.88 6.47
CA GLY A 8 -23.12 10.95 7.40
C GLY A 8 -23.43 11.33 8.84
N ASP A 9 -23.40 10.35 9.75
CA ASP A 9 -23.79 10.35 11.18
C ASP A 9 -23.83 11.69 11.96
N VAL A 10 -23.00 12.69 11.65
CA VAL A 10 -22.93 14.01 12.30
C VAL A 10 -24.25 14.79 12.26
N PHE A 11 -25.04 14.68 11.17
CA PHE A 11 -26.37 15.32 11.06
C PHE A 11 -27.51 14.32 10.89
N HIS A 12 -27.27 13.03 11.13
CA HIS A 12 -28.36 12.05 11.25
C HIS A 12 -29.17 12.36 12.50
N GLU A 13 -30.46 12.64 12.36
CA GLU A 13 -31.36 13.04 13.45
C GLU A 13 -31.39 12.05 14.64
N GLU A 14 -31.02 10.78 14.41
CA GLU A 14 -31.04 9.72 15.43
C GLU A 14 -29.70 9.51 16.17
N ILE A 15 -28.56 10.00 15.64
CA ILE A 15 -27.20 9.64 16.11
C ILE A 15 -26.29 10.86 16.31
N GLY A 16 -26.50 11.95 15.56
CA GLY A 16 -25.61 13.10 15.55
C GLY A 16 -25.77 14.01 16.77
N ASP A 17 -24.65 14.30 17.46
CA ASP A 17 -24.63 15.31 18.52
C ASP A 17 -24.21 16.68 17.95
N ALA A 18 -25.21 17.44 17.49
CA ALA A 18 -25.00 18.82 17.03
C ALA A 18 -24.35 19.71 18.10
N GLN A 19 -24.48 19.39 19.40
CA GLN A 19 -23.80 20.10 20.47
C GLN A 19 -22.31 19.81 20.51
N VAL A 20 -21.89 18.56 20.26
CA VAL A 20 -20.47 18.19 20.11
C VAL A 20 -19.86 18.92 18.92
N PHE A 21 -20.54 18.91 17.76
CA PHE A 21 -20.05 19.63 16.58
C PHE A 21 -19.89 21.13 16.85
N LYS A 22 -20.91 21.75 17.47
CA LYS A 22 -20.83 23.15 17.91
C LYS A 22 -19.67 23.38 18.89
N SER A 23 -19.49 22.50 19.87
CA SER A 23 -18.42 22.61 20.88
C SER A 23 -17.03 22.57 20.24
N ILE A 24 -16.84 21.70 19.23
CA ILE A 24 -15.59 21.65 18.44
C ILE A 24 -15.38 22.96 17.69
N LEU A 25 -16.41 23.51 17.04
CA LEU A 25 -16.32 24.81 16.36
C LEU A 25 -16.00 25.95 17.33
N ASP A 26 -16.59 25.94 18.53
CA ASP A 26 -16.33 26.93 19.56
C ASP A 26 -14.88 26.83 20.09
N ILE A 27 -14.32 25.61 20.22
CA ILE A 27 -12.91 25.39 20.56
C ILE A 27 -11.99 25.96 19.48
N PHE A 28 -12.25 25.66 18.20
CA PHE A 28 -11.45 26.22 17.10
C PHE A 28 -11.55 27.74 17.06
N LYS A 29 -12.75 28.31 17.24
CA LYS A 29 -12.95 29.75 17.29
C LYS A 29 -12.15 30.40 18.42
N LYS A 30 -12.21 29.85 19.63
CA LYS A 30 -11.43 30.33 20.78
C LYS A 30 -9.94 30.27 20.51
N TYR A 31 -9.46 29.15 19.95
CA TYR A 31 -8.06 29.02 19.57
C TYR A 31 -7.64 30.08 18.55
N GLU A 32 -8.47 30.34 17.53
CA GLU A 32 -8.19 31.35 16.51
C GLU A 32 -8.15 32.78 17.06
N GLU A 33 -9.01 33.08 18.04
CA GLU A 33 -9.01 34.37 18.75
C GLU A 33 -7.71 34.58 19.55
N GLU A 34 -7.17 33.52 20.16
CA GLU A 34 -5.96 33.58 20.99
C GLU A 34 -4.64 33.47 20.20
N ASN A 35 -4.62 32.65 19.14
CA ASN A 35 -3.38 32.21 18.46
C ASN A 35 -3.34 32.57 16.97
N GLY A 36 -4.42 33.17 16.44
CA GLY A 36 -4.58 33.45 15.02
C GLY A 36 -5.16 32.29 14.22
N LYS A 37 -5.49 32.55 12.95
CA LYS A 37 -6.25 31.63 12.10
C LYS A 37 -5.55 30.29 11.89
N PHE A 38 -6.29 29.19 12.04
CA PHE A 38 -5.80 27.82 11.92
C PHE A 38 -5.79 27.35 10.45
N ILE A 39 -5.22 28.17 9.55
CA ILE A 39 -5.35 28.00 8.09
C ILE A 39 -4.07 27.40 7.47
N ASN A 40 -2.90 27.86 7.93
CA ASN A 40 -1.59 27.56 7.33
C ASN A 40 -0.90 26.35 7.98
N ILE A 41 -1.65 25.31 8.29
CA ILE A 41 -1.09 24.08 8.86
C ILE A 41 -0.62 23.18 7.72
N ASN A 42 0.53 22.55 7.93
CA ASN A 42 1.06 21.55 7.01
C ASN A 42 -0.01 20.47 6.73
N ARG A 43 -0.24 20.15 5.46
CA ARG A 43 -1.21 19.12 5.05
C ARG A 43 -0.90 17.77 5.68
N ASP A 44 0.35 17.36 5.74
CA ASP A 44 0.77 16.07 6.30
C ASP A 44 0.43 16.01 7.79
N PHE A 45 0.45 17.15 8.49
CA PHE A 45 -0.06 17.22 9.86
C PHE A 45 -1.59 17.03 9.91
N LYS A 46 -2.36 17.67 9.02
CA LYS A 46 -3.83 17.47 8.94
C LYS A 46 -4.18 16.02 8.61
N SER A 47 -3.47 15.40 7.67
CA SER A 47 -3.65 13.99 7.31
C SER A 47 -3.30 13.07 8.49
N LYS A 48 -2.16 13.31 9.16
CA LYS A 48 -1.79 12.53 10.37
C LYS A 48 -2.81 12.69 11.49
N LEU A 49 -3.33 13.90 11.72
CA LEU A 49 -4.36 14.15 12.72
C LEU A 49 -5.65 13.40 12.39
N PHE A 50 -6.09 13.45 11.12
CA PHE A 50 -7.23 12.66 10.65
C PHE A 50 -7.01 11.16 10.85
N GLU A 51 -5.81 10.66 10.54
CA GLU A 51 -5.45 9.26 10.80
C GLU A 51 -5.42 8.91 12.29
N SER A 52 -4.92 9.80 13.16
CA SER A 52 -4.91 9.59 14.61
C SER A 52 -6.32 9.49 15.16
N PHE A 53 -7.23 10.38 14.76
CA PHE A 53 -8.63 10.30 15.16
C PHE A 53 -9.29 9.01 14.66
N LEU A 54 -9.02 8.59 13.43
CA LEU A 54 -9.50 7.30 12.91
C LEU A 54 -8.91 6.08 13.63
N LYS A 55 -7.71 6.20 14.22
CA LYS A 55 -7.10 5.17 15.07
C LYS A 55 -7.63 5.20 16.51
N GLU A 56 -8.12 6.34 16.98
CA GLU A 56 -8.69 6.55 18.32
C GLU A 56 -10.18 6.17 18.39
N ASP A 57 -10.93 6.37 17.29
CA ASP A 57 -12.36 6.06 17.21
C ASP A 57 -12.60 4.54 17.07
N LEU A 58 -12.86 3.91 18.23
CA LEU A 58 -13.55 2.63 18.48
C LEU A 58 -12.84 1.31 18.11
N ASP A 59 -12.84 0.36 19.06
CA ASP A 59 -12.58 -1.09 18.88
C ASP A 59 -11.50 -1.44 17.84
N SER A 60 -10.25 -1.28 18.27
CA SER A 60 -8.97 -1.41 17.55
C SER A 60 -8.75 -2.62 16.60
N LYS A 61 -9.72 -3.54 16.48
CA LYS A 61 -9.66 -4.70 15.58
C LYS A 61 -10.50 -4.59 14.30
N LYS A 62 -11.52 -3.72 14.24
CA LYS A 62 -12.47 -3.69 13.09
C LYS A 62 -12.09 -2.64 12.04
N MET A 63 -11.84 -1.39 12.42
CA MET A 63 -11.51 -0.31 11.45
C MET A 63 -10.07 -0.38 10.92
N GLY A 64 -9.13 -0.95 11.69
CA GLY A 64 -7.75 -1.18 11.24
C GLY A 64 -7.63 -2.10 10.01
N GLN A 65 -8.71 -2.84 9.67
CA GLN A 65 -8.79 -3.70 8.49
C GLN A 65 -8.83 -2.91 7.17
N PHE A 66 -9.23 -1.65 7.21
CA PHE A 66 -9.41 -0.79 6.02
C PHE A 66 -8.26 0.19 5.81
N PHE A 67 -7.15 0.02 6.54
CA PHE A 67 -6.08 1.01 6.58
C PHE A 67 -4.74 0.47 6.08
N THR A 68 -4.23 1.11 5.03
CA THR A 68 -2.85 0.97 4.57
C THR A 68 -2.01 2.07 5.26
N PRO A 69 -0.90 1.72 5.95
CA PRO A 69 0.04 2.70 6.51
C PRO A 69 0.46 3.75 5.48
N LEU A 70 0.52 5.03 5.88
CA LEU A 70 0.81 6.13 4.96
C LEU A 70 2.16 5.95 4.26
N THR A 71 3.16 5.43 4.99
CA THR A 71 4.45 5.11 4.38
C THR A 71 4.36 4.13 3.21
N ILE A 72 3.52 3.10 3.32
CA ILE A 72 3.32 2.14 2.22
C ILE A 72 2.59 2.81 1.06
N VAL A 73 1.54 3.60 1.36
CA VAL A 73 0.79 4.35 0.35
C VAL A 73 1.69 5.30 -0.43
N ASP A 74 2.46 6.15 0.25
CA ASP A 74 3.37 7.13 -0.36
C ASP A 74 4.38 6.45 -1.28
N ASN A 75 4.98 5.36 -0.81
CA ASN A 75 5.98 4.62 -1.58
C ASN A 75 5.38 3.94 -2.82
N MET A 76 4.21 3.29 -2.69
CA MET A 76 3.52 2.71 -3.85
C MET A 76 3.09 3.76 -4.87
N VAL A 77 2.66 4.94 -4.43
CA VAL A 77 2.33 6.08 -5.29
C VAL A 77 3.57 6.59 -6.02
N ARG A 78 4.70 6.73 -5.32
CA ARG A 78 5.98 7.20 -5.90
C ARG A 78 6.58 6.26 -6.96
N MET A 79 6.11 5.02 -7.04
CA MET A 79 6.50 4.10 -8.11
C MET A 79 5.79 4.43 -9.44
N ILE A 80 4.80 5.31 -9.46
CA ILE A 80 4.03 5.71 -10.64
C ILE A 80 4.34 7.15 -11.03
N SER A 81 4.37 7.42 -12.34
CA SER A 81 4.47 8.77 -12.90
C SER A 81 3.10 9.18 -13.45
N PHE A 82 2.32 9.91 -12.65
CA PHE A 82 0.99 10.39 -13.03
C PHE A 82 1.06 11.49 -14.09
N LYS A 83 0.15 11.41 -15.06
CA LYS A 83 0.03 12.36 -16.18
C LYS A 83 -1.42 12.73 -16.40
N GLU A 84 -1.64 13.83 -17.11
CA GLU A 84 -2.96 14.21 -17.59
C GLU A 84 -3.56 13.10 -18.47
N ASN A 85 -4.89 13.00 -18.45
CA ASN A 85 -5.74 12.03 -19.14
C ASN A 85 -5.62 10.57 -18.67
N MET A 86 -4.91 10.30 -17.57
CA MET A 86 -4.90 8.96 -16.95
C MET A 86 -6.20 8.68 -16.18
N GLU A 87 -6.64 7.42 -16.22
CA GLU A 87 -7.64 6.87 -15.32
C GLU A 87 -6.96 6.02 -14.24
N VAL A 88 -7.06 6.45 -12.99
CA VAL A 88 -6.46 5.82 -11.81
C VAL A 88 -7.56 5.21 -10.94
N CYS A 89 -7.41 3.94 -10.58
CA CYS A 89 -8.40 3.24 -9.77
C CYS A 89 -7.84 2.58 -8.51
N ASP A 90 -8.67 2.54 -7.48
CA ASP A 90 -8.52 1.67 -6.31
C ASP A 90 -9.83 0.90 -6.09
N PRO A 91 -9.87 -0.43 -6.32
CA PRO A 91 -11.09 -1.22 -6.23
C PRO A 91 -11.56 -1.51 -4.80
N ALA A 92 -10.78 -1.14 -3.78
CA ALA A 92 -11.10 -1.30 -2.37
C ALA A 92 -10.52 -0.12 -1.58
N CYS A 93 -10.98 1.09 -1.91
CA CYS A 93 -10.30 2.33 -1.57
C CYS A 93 -10.36 2.72 -0.09
N GLY A 94 -11.30 2.14 0.68
CA GLY A 94 -11.57 2.56 2.05
C GLY A 94 -11.71 4.07 2.14
N VAL A 95 -10.84 4.72 2.92
CA VAL A 95 -10.81 6.18 3.11
C VAL A 95 -10.08 6.97 1.99
N GLY A 96 -9.85 6.35 0.83
CA GLY A 96 -9.41 7.01 -0.40
C GLY A 96 -7.93 7.38 -0.50
N LYS A 97 -7.08 6.86 0.39
CA LYS A 97 -5.68 7.32 0.52
C LYS A 97 -4.83 7.17 -0.74
N PHE A 98 -4.85 6.01 -1.41
CA PHE A 98 -4.04 5.81 -2.62
C PHE A 98 -4.35 6.85 -3.69
N LEU A 99 -5.63 7.14 -3.91
CA LEU A 99 -6.09 8.10 -4.91
C LEU A 99 -5.74 9.54 -4.54
N LEU A 100 -5.91 9.92 -3.26
CA LEU A 100 -5.59 11.27 -2.80
C LEU A 100 -4.07 11.53 -2.76
N GLU A 101 -3.29 10.54 -2.34
CA GLU A 101 -1.83 10.61 -2.34
C GLU A 101 -1.26 10.70 -3.77
N ALA A 102 -1.89 10.03 -4.75
CA ALA A 102 -1.51 10.11 -6.17
C ALA A 102 -1.50 11.52 -6.74
N ILE A 103 -2.41 12.39 -6.28
CA ILE A 103 -2.54 13.76 -6.77
C ILE A 103 -1.92 14.80 -5.85
N LYS A 104 -1.45 14.41 -4.65
CA LYS A 104 -1.15 15.34 -3.55
C LYS A 104 -0.19 16.46 -3.94
N ASN A 105 0.83 16.18 -4.74
CA ASN A 105 1.85 17.17 -5.09
C ASN A 105 1.53 17.97 -6.35
N ASN A 106 0.44 17.62 -7.06
CA ASN A 106 0.10 18.13 -8.38
C ASN A 106 -1.40 18.46 -8.50
N ILE A 107 -2.07 18.76 -7.39
CA ILE A 107 -3.50 19.09 -7.37
C ILE A 107 -3.80 20.26 -8.31
N ASP A 108 -3.02 21.33 -8.23
CA ASP A 108 -3.21 22.54 -9.05
C ASP A 108 -2.89 22.29 -10.55
N ASP A 109 -2.13 21.23 -10.88
CA ASP A 109 -1.84 20.85 -12.26
C ASP A 109 -3.00 20.06 -12.88
N PHE A 110 -3.63 19.18 -12.07
CA PHE A 110 -4.68 18.28 -12.49
C PHE A 110 -6.09 18.84 -12.35
N TYR A 111 -6.30 19.79 -11.44
CA TYR A 111 -7.63 20.27 -11.08
C TYR A 111 -7.69 21.80 -11.11
N SER A 112 -8.80 22.32 -11.60
CA SER A 112 -9.05 23.75 -11.61
C SER A 112 -10.53 24.07 -11.51
N PHE A 113 -10.84 25.28 -11.07
CA PHE A 113 -12.20 25.80 -11.09
C PHE A 113 -12.28 27.01 -12.02
N ASP A 114 -13.08 26.90 -13.07
CA ASP A 114 -13.35 27.98 -13.99
C ASP A 114 -14.50 28.84 -13.44
N LYS A 115 -14.16 30.04 -12.94
CA LYS A 115 -15.14 30.97 -12.35
C LYS A 115 -16.18 31.47 -13.35
N LYS A 116 -15.88 31.47 -14.65
CA LYS A 116 -16.82 31.93 -15.70
C LYS A 116 -17.83 30.85 -16.02
N SER A 117 -17.37 29.63 -16.29
CA SER A 117 -18.26 28.50 -16.56
C SER A 117 -18.86 27.87 -15.30
N LYS A 118 -18.37 28.26 -14.11
CA LYS A 118 -18.77 27.71 -12.80
C LYS A 118 -18.51 26.20 -12.70
N GLU A 119 -17.44 25.75 -13.34
CA GLU A 119 -17.15 24.33 -13.55
C GLU A 119 -15.82 23.93 -12.91
N PHE A 120 -15.87 22.84 -12.15
CA PHE A 120 -14.73 22.11 -11.67
C PHE A 120 -14.23 21.16 -12.75
N LYS A 121 -13.01 21.40 -13.22
CA LYS A 121 -12.37 20.66 -14.31
C LYS A 121 -11.33 19.72 -13.74
N SER A 122 -11.34 18.49 -14.24
CA SER A 122 -10.32 17.49 -13.95
C SER A 122 -9.57 17.11 -15.21
N LYS A 123 -8.25 16.99 -15.10
CA LYS A 123 -7.38 16.42 -16.12
C LYS A 123 -6.90 15.01 -15.78
N ILE A 124 -7.28 14.46 -14.63
CA ILE A 124 -6.97 13.07 -14.25
C ILE A 124 -8.20 12.47 -13.58
N LYS A 125 -8.59 11.26 -13.97
CA LYS A 125 -9.78 10.64 -13.40
C LYS A 125 -9.37 9.69 -12.28
N LEU A 126 -9.90 9.92 -11.09
CA LEU A 126 -9.75 9.01 -9.96
C LEU A 126 -11.04 8.19 -9.82
N THR A 127 -10.94 6.92 -9.47
CA THR A 127 -12.11 6.06 -9.25
C THR A 127 -11.83 5.06 -8.13
N GLY A 128 -12.44 5.29 -6.98
CA GLY A 128 -12.34 4.48 -5.78
C GLY A 128 -13.66 3.79 -5.50
N TYR A 129 -13.59 2.48 -5.31
CA TYR A 129 -14.74 1.68 -4.90
C TYR A 129 -14.57 1.22 -3.46
N ASP A 130 -15.64 1.28 -2.69
CA ASP A 130 -15.72 0.59 -1.41
C ASP A 130 -17.03 -0.18 -1.28
N LYS A 131 -17.04 -1.20 -0.44
CA LYS A 131 -18.21 -2.07 -0.24
C LYS A 131 -18.90 -1.70 1.06
N TYR A 132 -20.23 -1.55 1.00
CA TYR A 132 -21.06 -1.46 2.20
C TYR A 132 -20.86 -2.69 3.09
N SER A 133 -20.64 -2.48 4.37
CA SER A 133 -20.61 -3.55 5.37
C SER A 133 -21.56 -3.26 6.50
N GLU A 134 -22.16 -4.30 7.09
CA GLU A 134 -23.08 -4.14 8.23
C GLU A 134 -22.37 -3.52 9.44
N ASP A 135 -21.08 -3.78 9.61
CA ASP A 135 -20.27 -3.25 10.71
C ASP A 135 -19.94 -1.75 10.54
N ASN A 136 -19.57 -1.30 9.34
CA ASN A 136 -19.09 0.07 9.10
C ASN A 136 -20.06 0.96 8.32
N GLY A 137 -21.16 0.41 7.82
CA GLY A 137 -22.13 1.11 6.98
C GLY A 137 -21.48 1.73 5.74
N ASP A 138 -21.72 3.02 5.56
CA ASP A 138 -21.15 3.89 4.52
C ASP A 138 -20.01 4.80 5.04
N LYS A 139 -19.57 4.61 6.29
CA LYS A 139 -18.62 5.50 6.97
C LYS A 139 -17.31 5.67 6.20
N THR A 140 -16.75 4.59 5.69
CA THR A 140 -15.44 4.57 5.01
C THR A 140 -15.43 5.42 3.73
N ILE A 141 -16.48 5.32 2.89
CA ILE A 141 -16.58 6.16 1.68
C ILE A 141 -16.86 7.63 2.03
N ILE A 142 -17.64 7.88 3.09
CA ILE A 142 -17.89 9.23 3.59
C ILE A 142 -16.58 9.85 4.08
N LEU A 143 -15.76 9.08 4.80
CA LEU A 143 -14.43 9.46 5.23
C LEU A 143 -13.49 9.70 4.05
N ALA A 144 -13.59 8.95 2.94
CA ALA A 144 -12.84 9.25 1.72
C ALA A 144 -13.20 10.62 1.13
N LYS A 145 -14.50 10.92 1.06
CA LYS A 145 -15.01 12.23 0.62
C LYS A 145 -14.59 13.35 1.58
N ALA A 146 -14.62 13.11 2.89
CA ALA A 146 -14.17 14.07 3.90
C ALA A 146 -12.65 14.32 3.82
N ASN A 147 -11.86 13.25 3.68
CA ASN A 147 -10.41 13.32 3.53
C ASN A 147 -10.03 14.16 2.30
N SER A 148 -10.79 14.03 1.20
CA SER A 148 -10.61 14.89 0.01
C SER A 148 -10.65 16.39 0.33
N LEU A 149 -11.47 16.83 1.28
CA LEU A 149 -11.54 18.25 1.67
C LEU A 149 -10.21 18.76 2.23
N ILE A 150 -9.44 17.90 2.90
CA ILE A 150 -8.11 18.23 3.45
C ILE A 150 -7.15 18.51 2.29
N TYR A 151 -7.13 17.62 1.28
CA TYR A 151 -6.25 17.74 0.11
C TYR A 151 -6.60 18.97 -0.73
N PHE A 152 -7.89 19.25 -0.93
CA PHE A 152 -8.37 20.38 -1.72
C PHE A 152 -8.55 21.67 -0.91
N SER A 153 -8.10 21.72 0.35
CA SER A 153 -8.34 22.86 1.25
C SER A 153 -7.90 24.21 0.67
N LYS A 154 -6.74 24.28 0.02
CA LYS A 154 -6.25 25.50 -0.66
C LYS A 154 -7.21 25.97 -1.77
N MET A 155 -7.71 25.04 -2.57
CA MET A 155 -8.60 25.34 -3.69
C MET A 155 -9.99 25.73 -3.21
N ILE A 156 -10.48 25.09 -2.14
CA ILE A 156 -11.73 25.45 -1.45
C ILE A 156 -11.63 26.89 -0.94
N LEU A 157 -10.55 27.22 -0.23
CA LEU A 157 -10.33 28.57 0.33
C LEU A 157 -10.23 29.65 -0.76
N SER A 158 -9.71 29.29 -1.94
CA SER A 158 -9.56 30.22 -3.07
C SER A 158 -10.87 30.42 -3.85
N ASN A 159 -11.88 29.55 -3.63
CA ASN A 159 -13.16 29.55 -4.35
C ASN A 159 -14.37 29.31 -3.42
N PRO A 160 -14.58 30.12 -2.36
CA PRO A 160 -15.65 29.90 -1.38
C PRO A 160 -17.03 30.32 -1.93
N SER A 161 -17.57 29.53 -2.85
CA SER A 161 -18.86 29.77 -3.50
C SER A 161 -19.73 28.52 -3.54
N LYS A 162 -21.05 28.72 -3.58
CA LYS A 162 -22.02 27.62 -3.69
C LYS A 162 -21.83 26.85 -5.01
N GLU A 163 -21.47 27.57 -6.07
CA GLU A 163 -21.18 27.01 -7.39
C GLU A 163 -19.95 26.10 -7.36
N PHE A 164 -18.86 26.55 -6.76
CA PHE A 164 -17.68 25.71 -6.56
C PHE A 164 -18.03 24.46 -5.76
N ALA A 165 -18.69 24.62 -4.60
CA ALA A 165 -19.05 23.49 -3.75
C ALA A 165 -19.92 22.47 -4.50
N LYS A 166 -20.90 22.93 -5.27
CA LYS A 166 -21.75 22.07 -6.10
C LYS A 166 -20.95 21.34 -7.17
N SER A 167 -20.16 22.07 -7.95
CA SER A 167 -19.42 21.47 -9.08
C SER A 167 -18.29 20.56 -8.61
N PHE A 168 -17.56 20.92 -7.56
CA PHE A 168 -16.57 20.05 -6.92
C PHE A 168 -17.21 18.76 -6.38
N THR A 169 -18.38 18.85 -5.75
CA THR A 169 -19.09 17.66 -5.26
C THR A 169 -19.51 16.74 -6.42
N GLN A 170 -20.07 17.31 -7.48
CA GLN A 170 -20.57 16.54 -8.62
C GLN A 170 -19.43 15.94 -9.45
N ASN A 171 -18.44 16.74 -9.82
CA ASN A 171 -17.40 16.38 -10.80
C ASN A 171 -16.13 15.79 -10.15
N PHE A 172 -16.06 15.74 -8.81
CA PHE A 172 -14.94 15.13 -8.11
C PHE A 172 -15.40 14.15 -7.03
N LEU A 173 -16.07 14.61 -5.96
CA LEU A 173 -16.34 13.75 -4.81
C LEU A 173 -17.22 12.55 -5.17
N ASN A 174 -18.28 12.75 -5.94
CA ASN A 174 -19.21 11.69 -6.33
C ASN A 174 -18.71 10.82 -7.48
N GLU A 175 -17.84 11.35 -8.34
CA GLU A 175 -17.23 10.58 -9.43
C GLU A 175 -16.02 9.76 -8.94
N SER A 176 -15.30 10.26 -7.94
CA SER A 176 -14.06 9.64 -7.46
C SER A 176 -14.30 8.56 -6.40
N PHE A 177 -15.41 8.61 -5.67
CA PHE A 177 -15.66 7.69 -4.56
C PHE A 177 -17.09 7.17 -4.61
N GLU A 178 -17.23 5.87 -4.87
CA GLU A 178 -18.51 5.19 -5.02
C GLU A 178 -18.64 4.01 -4.05
N LEU A 179 -19.72 4.02 -3.27
CA LEU A 179 -20.13 2.87 -2.46
C LEU A 179 -20.88 1.83 -3.28
N LYS A 180 -20.48 0.57 -3.14
CA LYS A 180 -21.15 -0.60 -3.70
C LYS A 180 -21.93 -1.34 -2.61
N TYR A 181 -23.24 -1.48 -2.82
CA TYR A 181 -24.13 -2.15 -1.86
C TYR A 181 -24.20 -3.68 -2.04
N SER A 182 -23.72 -4.19 -3.17
CA SER A 182 -23.72 -5.62 -3.43
C SER A 182 -22.71 -6.35 -2.54
N SER A 183 -22.99 -7.63 -2.25
CA SER A 183 -22.09 -8.48 -1.47
C SER A 183 -20.73 -8.68 -2.15
N LEU A 184 -20.63 -8.45 -3.46
CA LEU A 184 -19.39 -8.52 -4.24
C LEU A 184 -18.63 -7.19 -4.29
N GLY A 185 -19.25 -6.07 -3.91
CA GLY A 185 -18.62 -4.76 -3.96
C GLY A 185 -18.20 -4.39 -5.39
N SER A 186 -16.95 -4.00 -5.58
CA SER A 186 -16.37 -3.73 -6.91
C SER A 186 -16.33 -4.96 -7.82
N LEU A 187 -16.33 -6.18 -7.26
CA LEU A 187 -16.28 -7.43 -8.02
C LEU A 187 -17.60 -7.78 -8.72
N GLU A 188 -18.69 -7.05 -8.44
CA GLU A 188 -19.98 -7.30 -9.09
C GLU A 188 -19.93 -7.04 -10.59
N LYS A 189 -19.14 -6.04 -10.99
CA LYS A 189 -18.97 -5.67 -12.38
C LYS A 189 -17.48 -5.67 -12.73
N LYS A 190 -17.11 -6.51 -13.68
CA LYS A 190 -15.79 -6.45 -14.32
C LYS A 190 -15.73 -5.22 -15.20
N ASP A 191 -14.86 -4.28 -14.85
CA ASP A 191 -14.38 -3.30 -15.81
C ASP A 191 -13.34 -3.99 -16.70
N THR A 192 -13.19 -3.56 -17.95
CA THR A 192 -12.23 -4.17 -18.89
C THR A 192 -11.49 -3.07 -19.64
N ASN A 193 -10.16 -3.14 -19.67
CA ASN A 193 -9.30 -2.19 -20.39
C ASN A 193 -9.63 -0.71 -20.12
N LYS A 194 -9.86 -0.35 -18.85
CA LYS A 194 -10.37 0.96 -18.44
C LYS A 194 -9.32 1.83 -17.76
N TYR A 195 -8.47 1.25 -16.93
CA TYR A 195 -7.56 2.03 -16.07
C TYR A 195 -6.13 1.98 -16.58
N ASP A 196 -5.48 3.14 -16.57
CA ASP A 196 -4.05 3.29 -16.86
C ASP A 196 -3.22 2.89 -15.64
N VAL A 197 -3.75 3.15 -14.44
CA VAL A 197 -3.09 2.84 -13.16
C VAL A 197 -4.09 2.23 -12.19
N ILE A 198 -3.69 1.15 -11.51
CA ILE A 198 -4.41 0.62 -10.35
C ILE A 198 -3.48 0.61 -9.13
N LEU A 199 -3.93 1.21 -8.03
CA LEU A 199 -3.25 1.16 -6.73
C LEU A 199 -4.19 0.48 -5.75
N ALA A 200 -3.77 -0.62 -5.15
CA ALA A 200 -4.69 -1.40 -4.32
C ALA A 200 -4.03 -2.09 -3.14
N ASN A 201 -4.76 -2.16 -2.03
CA ASN A 201 -4.55 -3.11 -0.96
C ASN A 201 -5.87 -3.88 -0.77
N PRO A 202 -6.14 -4.91 -1.60
CA PRO A 202 -7.41 -5.63 -1.56
C PRO A 202 -7.65 -6.29 -0.19
N PRO A 203 -8.91 -6.47 0.24
CA PRO A 203 -9.22 -7.08 1.52
C PRO A 203 -8.76 -8.55 1.58
N TYR A 204 -8.23 -8.94 2.73
CA TYR A 204 -7.85 -10.34 3.03
C TYR A 204 -9.00 -11.03 3.76
N ILE A 205 -9.64 -12.05 3.17
CA ILE A 205 -10.79 -12.69 3.82
C ILE A 205 -10.38 -13.88 4.68
N VAL A 206 -10.99 -13.91 5.88
CA VAL A 206 -10.90 -14.97 6.89
C VAL A 206 -12.20 -15.79 7.02
N ASN A 207 -13.38 -15.34 6.52
CA ASN A 207 -14.67 -16.08 6.54
C ASN A 207 -15.61 -15.75 5.36
N GLY A 208 -16.39 -16.72 4.84
CA GLY A 208 -17.44 -16.49 3.82
C GLY A 208 -16.99 -16.46 2.34
N SER A 209 -15.69 -16.64 2.07
CA SER A 209 -15.11 -16.60 0.71
C SER A 209 -15.71 -17.63 -0.26
N ARG A 210 -16.27 -18.73 0.26
CA ARG A 210 -16.92 -19.78 -0.54
C ARG A 210 -18.21 -19.30 -1.20
N ASP A 211 -19.00 -18.50 -0.50
CA ASP A 211 -20.28 -18.01 -1.02
C ASP A 211 -20.07 -16.81 -1.95
N ILE A 212 -19.08 -15.97 -1.66
CA ILE A 212 -18.62 -14.90 -2.56
C ILE A 212 -18.17 -15.48 -3.91
N LYS A 213 -17.44 -16.60 -3.92
CA LYS A 213 -17.04 -17.24 -5.18
C LYS A 213 -18.18 -17.84 -5.99
N LYS A 214 -19.21 -18.37 -5.32
CA LYS A 214 -20.41 -18.84 -6.03
C LYS A 214 -21.14 -17.69 -6.72
N LEU A 215 -21.16 -16.52 -6.07
CA LEU A 215 -21.77 -15.30 -6.63
C LEU A 215 -20.92 -14.69 -7.76
N ALA A 216 -19.61 -14.92 -7.74
CA ALA A 216 -18.65 -14.41 -8.71
C ALA A 216 -18.41 -15.41 -9.87
N SER A 217 -19.48 -15.92 -10.49
CA SER A 217 -19.39 -16.95 -11.55
C SER A 217 -18.60 -16.53 -12.79
N ASP A 218 -18.52 -15.22 -13.03
CA ASP A 218 -17.82 -14.65 -14.19
C ASP A 218 -16.29 -14.67 -14.01
N TYR A 219 -15.81 -15.06 -12.82
CA TYR A 219 -14.39 -15.15 -12.49
C TYR A 219 -13.87 -16.57 -12.72
N THR A 220 -12.85 -16.68 -13.56
CA THR A 220 -12.41 -17.94 -14.16
C THR A 220 -11.02 -18.38 -13.71
N TRP A 221 -10.29 -17.53 -12.99
CA TRP A 221 -8.94 -17.84 -12.55
C TRP A 221 -8.89 -18.90 -11.45
N ASN A 222 -10.03 -19.17 -10.79
CA ASN A 222 -10.21 -20.29 -9.85
C ASN A 222 -9.15 -20.35 -8.72
N GLY A 223 -8.59 -19.22 -8.30
CA GLY A 223 -7.67 -19.15 -7.16
C GLY A 223 -8.36 -19.39 -5.82
N LEU A 224 -7.61 -19.33 -4.72
CA LEU A 224 -8.07 -19.36 -3.32
C LEU A 224 -8.31 -17.93 -2.79
N GLY A 225 -9.28 -17.79 -1.88
CA GLY A 225 -9.61 -16.49 -1.28
C GLY A 225 -10.28 -15.49 -2.23
N ILE A 226 -10.66 -14.32 -1.70
CA ILE A 226 -11.23 -13.21 -2.48
C ILE A 226 -10.12 -12.43 -3.21
N GLU A 227 -8.89 -12.52 -2.69
CA GLU A 227 -7.70 -11.90 -3.24
C GLU A 227 -7.49 -12.35 -4.70
N SER A 228 -7.76 -13.62 -5.00
CA SER A 228 -7.73 -14.13 -6.39
C SER A 228 -8.75 -13.46 -7.32
N LEU A 229 -9.95 -13.13 -6.83
CA LEU A 229 -10.98 -12.44 -7.60
C LEU A 229 -10.58 -10.98 -7.85
N PHE A 230 -10.00 -10.31 -6.85
CA PHE A 230 -9.44 -8.97 -7.04
C PHE A 230 -8.28 -8.98 -8.04
N MET A 231 -7.40 -9.98 -8.01
CA MET A 231 -6.31 -10.07 -8.98
C MET A 231 -6.82 -10.21 -10.41
N GLU A 232 -7.81 -11.07 -10.64
CA GLU A 232 -8.46 -11.20 -11.95
C GLU A 232 -9.13 -9.87 -12.36
N TRP A 233 -9.91 -9.24 -11.47
CA TRP A 233 -10.55 -7.94 -11.74
C TRP A 233 -9.53 -6.86 -12.09
N ILE A 234 -8.43 -6.76 -11.33
CA ILE A 234 -7.38 -5.76 -11.54
C ILE A 234 -6.74 -5.97 -12.90
N VAL A 235 -6.35 -7.21 -13.23
CA VAL A 235 -5.68 -7.52 -14.50
C VAL A 235 -6.61 -7.37 -15.70
N ASP A 236 -7.90 -7.67 -15.57
CA ASP A 236 -8.89 -7.42 -16.63
C ASP A 236 -9.16 -5.92 -16.82
N SER A 237 -9.18 -5.16 -15.72
CA SER A 237 -9.52 -3.73 -15.73
C SER A 237 -8.39 -2.83 -16.24
N LEU A 238 -7.13 -3.29 -16.20
CA LEU A 238 -5.99 -2.55 -16.76
C LEU A 238 -6.10 -2.43 -18.29
N LYS A 239 -5.87 -1.23 -18.82
CA LYS A 239 -5.57 -1.02 -20.24
C LYS A 239 -4.29 -1.77 -20.62
N PRO A 240 -4.10 -2.17 -21.89
CA PRO A 240 -2.80 -2.65 -22.37
C PRO A 240 -1.69 -1.63 -22.11
N GLY A 241 -0.62 -2.04 -21.43
CA GLY A 241 0.46 -1.15 -20.93
C GLY A 241 0.14 -0.40 -19.64
N GLY A 242 -1.05 -0.59 -19.07
CA GLY A 242 -1.42 -0.05 -17.75
C GLY A 242 -0.65 -0.73 -16.62
N ILE A 243 -0.46 -0.03 -15.52
CA ILE A 243 0.37 -0.47 -14.39
C ILE A 243 -0.49 -0.69 -13.15
N ALA A 244 -0.27 -1.78 -12.42
CA ALA A 244 -0.86 -1.98 -11.11
C ALA A 244 0.22 -2.16 -10.03
N ASN A 245 0.12 -1.41 -8.94
CA ASN A 245 0.86 -1.66 -7.70
C ASN A 245 -0.10 -2.18 -6.65
N ILE A 246 0.12 -3.42 -6.20
CA ILE A 246 -0.86 -4.16 -5.42
C ILE A 246 -0.18 -4.74 -4.18
N VAL A 247 -0.76 -4.52 -3.01
CA VAL A 247 -0.37 -5.26 -1.80
C VAL A 247 -1.03 -6.63 -1.83
N ILE A 248 -0.24 -7.69 -1.70
CA ILE A 248 -0.73 -9.08 -1.72
C ILE A 248 -0.09 -9.91 -0.59
N PRO A 249 -0.77 -10.95 -0.08
CA PRO A 249 -0.20 -11.84 0.93
C PRO A 249 0.63 -12.95 0.29
N ASP A 250 1.57 -13.51 1.06
CA ASP A 250 2.38 -14.69 0.69
C ASP A 250 1.55 -15.86 0.11
N GLY A 251 0.36 -16.11 0.64
CA GLY A 251 -0.51 -17.20 0.19
C GLY A 251 -0.92 -17.11 -1.29
N LEU A 252 -1.00 -15.91 -1.88
CA LEU A 252 -1.25 -15.76 -3.32
C LEU A 252 -0.01 -16.19 -4.13
N LEU A 253 1.18 -15.88 -3.60
CA LEU A 253 2.47 -16.11 -4.24
C LEU A 253 2.99 -17.56 -4.07
N ALA A 254 2.62 -18.25 -2.99
CA ALA A 254 3.19 -19.55 -2.65
C ALA A 254 2.22 -20.73 -2.79
N ASN A 255 0.92 -20.55 -2.50
CA ASN A 255 0.02 -21.70 -2.36
C ASN A 255 -0.23 -22.38 -3.70
N GLU A 256 -0.28 -23.72 -3.70
CA GLU A 256 -0.56 -24.53 -4.88
C GLU A 256 -1.96 -24.24 -5.45
N GLY A 257 -2.97 -24.03 -4.59
CA GLY A 257 -4.32 -23.64 -5.02
C GLY A 257 -4.40 -22.26 -5.70
N ASN A 258 -3.32 -21.48 -5.71
CA ASN A 258 -3.20 -20.21 -6.44
C ASN A 258 -2.28 -20.31 -7.66
N LYS A 259 -1.85 -21.52 -8.06
CA LYS A 259 -0.99 -21.73 -9.23
C LYS A 259 -1.60 -21.16 -10.52
N ASN A 260 -2.89 -21.38 -10.72
CA ASN A 260 -3.57 -20.84 -11.91
C ASN A 260 -3.59 -19.31 -11.91
N VAL A 261 -3.78 -18.66 -10.76
CA VAL A 261 -3.69 -17.19 -10.65
C VAL A 261 -2.31 -16.70 -11.06
N ARG A 262 -1.23 -17.35 -10.60
CA ARG A 262 0.14 -16.99 -11.00
C ARG A 262 0.37 -17.18 -12.50
N ASN A 263 -0.14 -18.27 -13.08
CA ASN A 263 -0.05 -18.50 -14.53
C ASN A 263 -0.80 -17.41 -15.32
N GLN A 264 -2.03 -17.08 -14.92
CA GLN A 264 -2.82 -16.04 -15.57
C GLN A 264 -2.14 -14.66 -15.49
N ILE A 265 -1.50 -14.33 -14.35
CA ILE A 265 -0.69 -13.13 -14.21
C ILE A 265 0.51 -13.17 -15.16
N LYS A 266 1.26 -14.28 -15.20
CA LYS A 266 2.42 -14.46 -16.09
C LYS A 266 2.04 -14.31 -17.57
N ASP A 267 0.89 -14.85 -17.95
CA ASP A 267 0.42 -14.84 -19.33
C ASP A 267 -0.06 -13.44 -19.74
N SER A 268 -0.76 -12.75 -18.83
CA SER A 268 -1.39 -11.45 -19.10
C SER A 268 -0.52 -10.21 -18.82
N CYS A 269 0.48 -10.33 -17.94
CA CYS A 269 1.22 -9.19 -17.40
C CYS A 269 2.74 -9.44 -17.40
N TYR A 270 3.50 -8.36 -17.48
CA TYR A 270 4.89 -8.33 -17.05
C TYR A 270 4.94 -8.09 -15.54
N VAL A 271 5.67 -8.94 -14.82
CA VAL A 271 5.99 -8.72 -13.40
C VAL A 271 7.21 -7.81 -13.34
N LYS A 272 7.02 -6.54 -12.98
CA LYS A 272 8.08 -5.53 -13.00
C LYS A 272 8.88 -5.53 -11.70
N SER A 273 8.19 -5.69 -10.57
CA SER A 273 8.84 -5.80 -9.27
C SER A 273 8.03 -6.54 -8.23
N ILE A 274 8.75 -7.10 -7.25
CA ILE A 274 8.18 -7.69 -6.04
C ILE A 274 9.00 -7.19 -4.84
N ILE A 275 8.39 -6.40 -3.98
CA ILE A 275 9.03 -5.86 -2.78
C ILE A 275 8.40 -6.51 -1.55
N SER A 276 9.21 -7.26 -0.80
CA SER A 276 8.78 -7.88 0.46
C SER A 276 8.62 -6.82 1.54
N LEU A 277 7.48 -6.83 2.22
CA LEU A 277 7.18 -5.92 3.32
C LEU A 277 7.50 -6.59 4.66
N PRO A 278 7.92 -5.83 5.68
CA PRO A 278 8.19 -6.36 7.02
C PRO A 278 7.04 -7.15 7.62
N ASN A 279 7.36 -8.07 8.53
CA ASN A 279 6.33 -8.72 9.32
C ASN A 279 5.57 -7.66 10.13
N LYS A 280 4.25 -7.81 10.26
CA LYS A 280 3.39 -6.80 10.89
C LYS A 280 3.51 -5.42 10.21
N ALA A 281 3.68 -5.40 8.88
CA ALA A 281 3.54 -4.16 8.11
C ALA A 281 2.15 -3.55 8.24
N PHE A 282 1.14 -4.40 8.42
CA PHE A 282 -0.26 -4.01 8.53
C PHE A 282 -0.82 -4.43 9.89
N PHE A 283 -1.69 -3.59 10.44
CA PHE A 283 -2.41 -3.86 11.69
C PHE A 283 -3.34 -5.08 11.59
N ASN A 284 -3.86 -5.36 10.39
CA ASN A 284 -4.97 -6.27 10.15
C ASN A 284 -4.56 -7.69 9.74
N THR A 285 -3.27 -7.94 9.51
CA THR A 285 -2.79 -9.26 9.09
C THR A 285 -1.45 -9.59 9.71
N GLN A 286 -1.35 -10.82 10.22
CA GLN A 286 -0.07 -11.40 10.64
C GLN A 286 0.68 -12.05 9.47
N LYS A 287 0.04 -12.18 8.30
CA LYS A 287 0.66 -12.77 7.11
C LYS A 287 1.75 -11.85 6.57
N LYS A 288 2.77 -12.46 5.97
CA LYS A 288 3.76 -11.73 5.20
C LYS A 288 3.09 -11.14 3.95
N THR A 289 3.44 -9.91 3.62
CA THR A 289 2.85 -9.18 2.48
C THR A 289 3.93 -8.65 1.56
N TYR A 290 3.56 -8.39 0.33
CA TYR A 290 4.43 -7.94 -0.75
C TYR A 290 3.75 -6.84 -1.55
N ILE A 291 4.53 -5.88 -2.04
CA ILE A 291 4.09 -4.97 -3.12
C ILE A 291 4.47 -5.65 -4.44
N LEU A 292 3.46 -6.03 -5.22
CA LEU A 292 3.60 -6.56 -6.57
C LEU A 292 3.31 -5.46 -7.58
N THR A 293 4.26 -5.20 -8.48
CA THR A 293 4.09 -4.29 -9.61
C THR A 293 3.90 -5.08 -10.89
N LEU A 294 2.75 -4.88 -11.54
CA LEU A 294 2.38 -5.50 -12.82
C LEU A 294 2.25 -4.43 -13.90
N GLU A 295 2.65 -4.78 -15.12
CA GLU A 295 2.34 -4.02 -16.34
C GLU A 295 1.55 -4.93 -17.27
N LYS A 296 0.32 -4.55 -17.66
CA LYS A 296 -0.50 -5.36 -18.57
C LYS A 296 0.17 -5.46 -19.93
N LYS A 297 0.32 -6.66 -20.47
CA LYS A 297 0.94 -6.83 -21.79
C LYS A 297 0.06 -6.22 -22.88
N LYS A 298 0.72 -5.80 -23.97
CA LYS A 298 0.05 -5.31 -25.19
C LYS A 298 -0.18 -6.41 -26.22
N ASP A 299 0.50 -7.53 -26.04
CA ASP A 299 0.53 -8.70 -26.91
C ASP A 299 0.85 -9.95 -26.06
N GLU A 300 0.91 -11.12 -26.70
CA GLU A 300 1.19 -12.41 -26.04
C GLU A 300 2.70 -12.67 -25.83
N SER A 301 3.53 -11.63 -25.80
CA SER A 301 4.97 -11.81 -25.62
C SER A 301 5.34 -12.42 -24.27
N VAL A 302 6.43 -13.19 -24.28
CA VAL A 302 7.01 -13.76 -23.07
C VAL A 302 7.95 -12.74 -22.45
N GLN A 303 7.88 -12.59 -21.12
CA GLN A 303 8.76 -11.68 -20.40
C GLN A 303 10.22 -12.14 -20.48
N THR A 304 11.06 -11.34 -21.13
CA THR A 304 12.52 -11.49 -21.13
C THR A 304 13.20 -10.57 -20.13
N GLU A 305 12.55 -9.45 -19.80
CA GLU A 305 13.11 -8.44 -18.91
C GLU A 305 13.16 -8.92 -17.45
N PRO A 306 14.27 -8.63 -16.74
CA PRO A 306 14.45 -9.05 -15.36
C PRO A 306 13.45 -8.40 -14.41
N ILE A 307 13.19 -9.09 -13.31
CA ILE A 307 12.27 -8.64 -12.26
C ILE A 307 13.09 -8.00 -11.12
N PHE A 308 12.72 -6.78 -10.74
CA PHE A 308 13.31 -6.12 -9.57
C PHE A 308 12.76 -6.74 -8.29
N SER A 309 13.62 -7.27 -7.42
CA SER A 309 13.19 -7.76 -6.11
C SER A 309 13.95 -7.10 -4.97
N TYR A 310 13.24 -6.80 -3.88
CA TYR A 310 13.83 -6.16 -2.72
C TYR A 310 13.19 -6.63 -1.42
N ARG A 311 13.99 -6.87 -0.39
CA ARG A 311 13.52 -7.21 0.96
C ARG A 311 13.52 -5.99 1.88
N GLY A 312 12.33 -5.51 2.24
CA GLY A 312 12.16 -4.53 3.30
C GLY A 312 12.07 -5.18 4.68
N GLU A 313 12.81 -4.65 5.65
CA GLU A 313 12.77 -5.09 7.06
C GLU A 313 12.15 -4.05 7.99
N LYS A 314 12.30 -2.77 7.66
CA LYS A 314 11.71 -1.66 8.41
C LYS A 314 10.88 -0.73 7.52
N ILE A 315 9.75 -0.30 8.06
CA ILE A 315 8.86 0.66 7.42
C ILE A 315 9.15 2.09 7.92
N GLY A 316 9.98 2.27 8.95
CA GLY A 316 10.26 3.59 9.55
C GLY A 316 9.09 4.19 10.34
N GLU A 317 7.98 3.46 10.46
CA GLU A 317 6.83 3.77 11.32
C GLU A 317 6.54 2.54 12.18
N TYR A 318 6.56 2.69 13.51
CA TYR A 318 6.03 1.64 14.39
C TYR A 318 4.51 1.70 14.38
N LEU A 319 3.88 0.53 14.46
CA LEU A 319 2.44 0.40 14.61
C LEU A 319 1.94 0.81 16.01
N ASP A 320 2.81 1.24 16.93
CA ASP A 320 2.41 1.64 18.28
C ASP A 320 1.97 3.12 18.33
N LYS A 321 0.99 3.42 19.19
CA LYS A 321 0.30 4.73 19.30
C LYS A 321 1.23 5.87 19.71
N ASN A 322 2.44 5.57 20.23
CA ASN A 322 3.34 6.53 20.86
C ASN A 322 4.70 6.69 20.17
N SER A 323 4.91 6.13 18.98
CA SER A 323 6.24 6.07 18.38
C SER A 323 6.48 7.13 17.30
N PHE A 324 7.65 7.75 17.35
CA PHE A 324 8.15 8.67 16.33
C PHE A 324 8.53 7.93 15.04
N ILE A 325 8.54 8.66 13.92
CA ILE A 325 9.08 8.18 12.64
C ILE A 325 10.59 7.96 12.83
N GLU A 326 11.07 6.75 12.58
CA GLU A 326 12.50 6.50 12.44
C GLU A 326 12.93 6.85 11.00
N ASN A 327 14.14 7.41 10.85
CA ASN A 327 14.71 7.72 9.54
C ASN A 327 15.04 6.46 8.70
N ASP A 328 15.00 5.27 9.31
CA ASP A 328 15.34 4.01 8.67
C ASP A 328 14.09 3.36 8.05
N ASN A 329 13.92 3.56 6.74
CA ASN A 329 12.77 3.09 5.97
C ASN A 329 13.23 2.35 4.72
N ASP A 330 13.26 1.04 4.81
CA ASP A 330 13.71 0.17 3.72
C ASP A 330 12.76 0.17 2.53
N ILE A 331 11.48 0.46 2.76
CA ILE A 331 10.49 0.55 1.68
C ILE A 331 10.77 1.77 0.83
N LYS A 332 11.12 2.89 1.47
CA LYS A 332 11.56 4.10 0.77
C LYS A 332 12.80 3.83 -0.07
N ASP A 333 13.79 3.17 0.51
CA ASP A 333 15.03 2.81 -0.17
C ASP A 333 14.78 1.86 -1.36
N ALA A 334 13.92 0.86 -1.19
CA ALA A 334 13.49 -0.05 -2.25
C ALA A 334 12.84 0.70 -3.41
N VAL A 335 11.92 1.63 -3.12
CA VAL A 335 11.23 2.43 -4.13
C VAL A 335 12.15 3.40 -4.84
N ASP A 336 13.06 4.06 -4.13
CA ASP A 336 14.06 4.94 -4.75
C ASP A 336 14.94 4.16 -5.73
N LYS A 337 15.41 2.97 -5.34
CA LYS A 337 16.17 2.06 -6.19
C LYS A 337 15.36 1.55 -7.38
N TYR A 338 14.09 1.17 -7.17
CA TYR A 338 13.21 0.75 -8.25
C TYR A 338 12.96 1.88 -9.26
N ASN A 339 12.82 3.12 -8.80
CA ASN A 339 12.64 4.27 -9.67
C ASN A 339 13.90 4.58 -10.52
N ILE A 340 15.09 4.33 -9.98
CA ILE A 340 16.35 4.39 -10.75
C ILE A 340 16.38 3.25 -11.77
N TRP A 341 16.09 2.03 -11.33
CA TRP A 341 16.05 0.83 -12.17
C TRP A 341 15.15 0.98 -13.39
N LYS A 342 13.91 1.44 -13.17
CA LYS A 342 12.89 1.53 -14.23
C LYS A 342 13.16 2.64 -15.26
N SER A 343 14.02 3.60 -14.93
CA SER A 343 14.28 4.80 -15.74
C SER A 343 15.63 4.75 -16.47
N SER A 344 16.41 3.68 -16.29
CA SER A 344 17.80 3.59 -16.72
C SER A 344 18.10 2.24 -17.37
N ASP A 345 19.30 2.11 -17.95
CA ASP A 345 19.81 0.82 -18.40
C ASP A 345 19.99 -0.12 -17.19
N THR A 346 19.27 -1.24 -17.23
CA THR A 346 19.22 -2.21 -16.15
C THR A 346 20.57 -2.88 -15.89
N GLN A 347 21.39 -3.11 -16.92
CA GLN A 347 22.70 -3.75 -16.76
C GLN A 347 23.67 -2.87 -15.98
N ILE A 348 23.61 -1.55 -16.20
CA ILE A 348 24.45 -0.58 -15.50
C ILE A 348 23.94 -0.34 -14.08
N THR A 349 22.63 -0.15 -13.93
CA THR A 349 22.04 0.23 -12.64
C THR A 349 21.96 -0.91 -11.64
N SER A 350 21.79 -2.16 -12.10
CA SER A 350 21.74 -3.34 -11.24
C SER A 350 22.93 -3.46 -10.30
N LYS A 351 24.15 -3.29 -10.81
CA LYS A 351 25.37 -3.37 -10.00
C LYS A 351 25.43 -2.27 -8.94
N ILE A 352 25.09 -1.03 -9.31
CA ILE A 352 25.06 0.11 -8.37
C ILE A 352 24.01 -0.12 -7.28
N ILE A 353 22.86 -0.66 -7.66
CA ILE A 353 21.78 -0.95 -6.73
C ILE A 353 22.20 -2.07 -5.79
N GLU A 354 22.77 -3.16 -6.31
CA GLU A 354 23.27 -4.29 -5.53
C GLU A 354 24.28 -3.85 -4.46
N ASP A 355 25.32 -3.10 -4.85
CA ASP A 355 26.36 -2.57 -3.95
C ASP A 355 25.77 -1.69 -2.83
N ARG A 356 24.66 -1.00 -3.09
CA ARG A 356 24.00 -0.08 -2.15
C ARG A 356 22.80 -0.69 -1.40
N SER A 357 22.52 -1.96 -1.62
CA SER A 357 21.33 -2.63 -1.03
C SER A 357 21.67 -3.49 0.17
N ASN A 358 22.96 -3.62 0.54
CA ASN A 358 23.41 -4.46 1.65
C ASN A 358 22.83 -5.90 1.57
N GLY A 359 22.83 -6.48 0.37
CA GLY A 359 22.31 -7.83 0.11
C GLY A 359 20.78 -7.95 0.05
N ARG A 360 20.02 -6.86 0.17
CA ARG A 360 18.54 -6.88 0.17
C ARG A 360 17.89 -6.83 -1.21
N PHE A 361 18.68 -6.55 -2.25
CA PHE A 361 18.23 -6.51 -3.63
C PHE A 361 18.68 -7.76 -4.38
N LYS A 362 17.81 -8.32 -5.24
CA LYS A 362 18.22 -9.26 -6.28
C LYS A 362 17.52 -8.97 -7.60
N MET A 363 18.28 -9.07 -8.68
CA MET A 363 17.73 -9.15 -10.03
C MET A 363 17.28 -10.58 -10.31
N LEU A 364 15.98 -10.80 -10.45
CA LEU A 364 15.45 -12.14 -10.71
C LEU A 364 15.34 -12.40 -12.22
N ASN A 365 15.80 -13.58 -12.64
CA ASN A 365 15.61 -14.06 -14.00
C ASN A 365 14.12 -14.45 -14.19
N PRO A 366 13.42 -13.87 -15.20
CA PRO A 366 11.98 -14.04 -15.34
C PRO A 366 11.59 -15.46 -15.73
N GLU A 367 12.40 -16.16 -16.53
CA GLU A 367 12.12 -17.54 -16.93
C GLU A 367 12.10 -18.46 -15.69
N LYS A 368 13.18 -18.42 -14.90
CA LYS A 368 13.30 -19.21 -13.65
C LYS A 368 12.21 -18.85 -12.65
N PHE A 369 12.01 -17.56 -12.41
CA PHE A 369 11.12 -17.08 -11.35
C PHE A 369 9.64 -17.34 -11.69
N LEU A 370 9.21 -17.01 -12.92
CA LEU A 370 7.81 -17.16 -13.32
C LEU A 370 7.44 -18.63 -13.58
N SER A 371 8.40 -19.52 -13.80
CA SER A 371 8.17 -20.97 -13.83
C SER A 371 8.12 -21.64 -12.45
N SER A 372 8.52 -20.92 -11.39
CA SER A 372 8.57 -21.47 -10.03
C SER A 372 7.17 -21.75 -9.48
N GLU A 373 7.06 -22.82 -8.68
CA GLU A 373 5.85 -23.11 -7.90
C GLU A 373 5.55 -22.03 -6.86
N SER A 374 6.55 -21.25 -6.45
CA SER A 374 6.42 -20.18 -5.47
C SER A 374 7.12 -18.89 -5.92
N TRP A 375 6.43 -17.77 -5.84
CA TRP A 375 6.92 -16.42 -6.13
C TRP A 375 7.37 -15.67 -4.87
N ILE A 376 7.70 -16.39 -3.81
CA ILE A 376 8.32 -15.84 -2.60
C ILE A 376 9.78 -15.53 -2.90
N ILE A 377 10.11 -14.24 -2.98
CA ILE A 377 11.43 -13.77 -3.42
C ILE A 377 12.55 -14.26 -2.49
N GLU A 378 12.28 -14.40 -1.19
CA GLU A 378 13.26 -14.87 -0.21
C GLU A 378 13.80 -16.28 -0.51
N ASN A 379 13.13 -17.07 -1.37
CA ASN A 379 13.61 -18.36 -1.81
C ASN A 379 14.85 -18.27 -2.73
N ASP A 380 15.08 -17.12 -3.38
CA ASP A 380 16.27 -16.89 -4.21
C ASP A 380 17.51 -16.47 -3.40
N TRP A 381 17.38 -16.25 -2.07
CA TRP A 381 18.52 -16.04 -1.18
C TRP A 381 19.04 -17.37 -0.61
N SER A 382 20.35 -17.58 -0.70
CA SER A 382 21.09 -18.68 -0.08
C SER A 382 21.04 -18.58 1.45
N LEU A 383 21.39 -19.65 2.17
CA LEU A 383 21.43 -19.61 3.63
C LEU A 383 22.42 -18.55 4.15
N GLU A 384 23.58 -18.42 3.52
CA GLU A 384 24.60 -17.43 3.89
C GLU A 384 24.09 -16.00 3.69
N GLU A 385 23.45 -15.73 2.54
CA GLU A 385 22.87 -14.42 2.27
C GLU A 385 21.70 -14.12 3.22
N LYS A 386 20.90 -15.14 3.57
CA LYS A 386 19.82 -15.03 4.57
C LYS A 386 20.38 -14.68 5.96
N ILE A 387 21.50 -15.26 6.34
CA ILE A 387 22.19 -14.91 7.60
C ILE A 387 22.73 -13.47 7.52
N GLN A 388 23.36 -13.10 6.40
CA GLN A 388 23.93 -11.75 6.19
C GLN A 388 22.87 -10.65 6.32
N ILE A 389 21.67 -10.88 5.79
CA ILE A 389 20.56 -9.92 5.87
C ILE A 389 19.70 -10.08 7.12
N GLY A 390 20.10 -10.91 8.08
CA GLY A 390 19.38 -11.13 9.34
C GLY A 390 18.03 -11.85 9.21
N LEU A 391 17.79 -12.59 8.11
CA LEU A 391 16.57 -13.40 7.95
C LEU A 391 16.62 -14.69 8.76
N VAL A 392 17.82 -15.27 8.90
CA VAL A 392 18.05 -16.52 9.64
C VAL A 392 19.14 -16.23 10.68
N GLU A 393 18.89 -16.58 11.94
CA GLU A 393 19.95 -16.52 12.95
C GLU A 393 21.06 -17.48 12.57
N LYS A 394 22.31 -17.02 12.70
CA LYS A 394 23.46 -17.90 12.49
C LYS A 394 23.36 -19.02 13.51
N ASP A 395 23.23 -20.25 13.02
CA ASP A 395 23.30 -21.43 13.88
C ASP A 395 24.73 -21.48 14.46
N ASN A 396 24.85 -21.05 15.72
CA ASN A 396 26.08 -21.10 16.48
C ASN A 396 26.25 -22.44 17.19
N SER A 397 25.42 -23.45 16.86
CA SER A 397 25.65 -24.79 17.36
C SER A 397 26.96 -25.34 16.80
N ILE A 398 27.86 -25.65 17.72
CA ILE A 398 29.11 -26.32 17.41
C ILE A 398 28.85 -27.82 17.57
N SER A 399 29.35 -28.63 16.65
CA SER A 399 29.31 -30.09 16.82
C SER A 399 30.04 -30.48 18.11
N VAL A 400 29.73 -31.66 18.67
CA VAL A 400 30.42 -32.15 19.89
C VAL A 400 31.95 -32.15 19.70
N ASP A 401 32.42 -32.44 18.49
CA ASP A 401 33.85 -32.43 18.18
C ASP A 401 34.41 -31.02 18.01
N GLY A 402 33.65 -30.09 17.43
CA GLY A 402 34.03 -28.67 17.41
C GLY A 402 34.10 -28.08 18.82
N PHE A 403 33.21 -28.48 19.73
CA PHE A 403 33.25 -28.03 21.13
C PHE A 403 34.49 -28.57 21.86
N LYS A 404 34.86 -29.83 21.61
CA LYS A 404 36.13 -30.39 22.11
C LYS A 404 37.35 -29.63 21.57
N SER A 405 37.33 -29.22 20.30
CA SER A 405 38.41 -28.43 19.70
C SER A 405 38.56 -27.07 20.37
N LEU A 406 37.44 -26.37 20.58
CA LEU A 406 37.39 -25.07 21.24
C LEU A 406 37.92 -25.15 22.70
N LEU A 407 37.55 -26.21 23.43
CA LEU A 407 38.06 -26.44 24.79
C LEU A 407 39.58 -26.66 24.80
N LYS A 408 40.13 -27.38 23.83
CA LYS A 408 41.58 -27.58 23.72
C LYS A 408 42.34 -26.29 23.42
N GLU A 409 41.83 -25.49 22.49
CA GLU A 409 42.41 -24.17 22.17
C GLU A 409 42.38 -23.25 23.39
N THR A 410 41.26 -23.22 24.11
CA THR A 410 41.11 -22.43 25.33
C THR A 410 42.08 -22.89 26.43
N LEU A 411 42.24 -24.21 26.61
CA LEU A 411 43.21 -24.79 27.55
C LEU A 411 44.65 -24.38 27.19
N SER A 412 45.01 -24.44 25.90
CA SER A 412 46.33 -24.02 25.43
C SER A 412 46.60 -22.54 25.72
N LEU A 413 45.61 -21.67 25.50
CA LEU A 413 45.70 -20.25 25.82
C LEU A 413 45.87 -20.00 27.33
N ILE A 414 45.17 -20.76 28.16
CA ILE A 414 45.32 -20.66 29.63
C ILE A 414 46.72 -21.11 30.07
N GLU A 415 47.25 -22.19 29.49
CA GLU A 415 48.61 -22.66 29.75
C GLU A 415 49.66 -21.61 29.35
N GLU A 416 49.48 -20.98 28.18
CA GLU A 416 50.37 -19.92 27.69
C GLU A 416 50.36 -18.70 28.62
N VAL A 417 49.17 -18.25 29.06
CA VAL A 417 49.04 -17.17 30.05
C VAL A 417 49.62 -17.56 31.42
N GLN A 418 49.47 -18.82 31.83
CA GLN A 418 50.08 -19.31 33.08
C GLN A 418 51.61 -19.31 33.02
N GLU A 419 52.21 -19.67 31.89
CA GLU A 419 53.65 -19.58 31.66
C GLU A 419 54.14 -18.13 31.72
N GLU A 420 53.41 -17.19 31.09
CA GLU A 420 53.71 -15.76 31.17
C GLU A 420 53.63 -15.23 32.60
N ILE A 421 52.59 -15.61 33.36
CA ILE A 421 52.45 -15.19 34.76
C ILE A 421 53.60 -15.75 35.62
N LYS A 422 54.02 -17.00 35.40
CA LYS A 422 55.19 -17.59 36.09
C LYS A 422 56.49 -16.87 35.77
N TRP A 423 56.60 -16.27 34.59
CA TRP A 423 57.76 -15.47 34.20
C TRP A 423 57.80 -14.09 34.89
N ILE A 424 56.65 -13.59 35.35
CA ILE A 424 56.51 -12.28 36.01
C ILE A 424 56.66 -12.40 37.55
N GLN A 425 56.46 -13.58 38.12
CA GLN A 425 56.71 -13.91 39.54
C GLN A 425 58.17 -14.31 39.77
#